data_AF-A0A2G6HHU0-F1
#
_entry.id   AF-A0A2G6HHU0-F1
#
_cell.length_a   1.000
_cell.length_b   1.000
_cell.length_c   1.000
_cell.angle_alpha   90.00
_cell.angle_beta   90.00
_cell.angle_gamma   90.00
#
_symmetry.space_group_name_H-M   'P 1'
#
loop_
_entity.id
_entity.type
_entity.pdbx_description
1 polymer ?
#
loop_
_entity_poly.entity_id
_entity_poly.type
_entity_poly.pdbx_seq_one_letter_code
_entity_poly.pdbx_strand_id
1 'polypeptide(L)'
;TRKQPISTLDETVRTDGVHDYRFVLNFADQPTKITVDPAATRLLDAAGSTAETFELSPGGVAVFVTETTKFDLSSLSPSEVI
;
A
#
# COMPACT_ATOMS: atom_id res chain seq x y z
N THR A 1 -3.47 34.65 -2.91
CA THR A 1 -3.23 33.32 -3.51
C THR A 1 -3.78 32.28 -2.54
N ARG A 2 -4.93 31.66 -2.82
CA ARG A 2 -5.49 30.64 -1.92
C ARG A 2 -4.61 29.39 -2.02
N LYS A 3 -3.80 29.11 -0.99
CA LYS A 3 -3.15 27.81 -0.84
C LYS A 3 -4.27 26.80 -0.60
N GLN A 4 -4.52 25.89 -1.55
CA GLN A 4 -5.31 24.71 -1.26
C GLN A 4 -4.66 24.01 -0.06
N PRO A 5 -5.42 23.54 0.94
CA PRO A 5 -4.85 22.68 1.97
C PRO A 5 -4.27 21.48 1.25
N ILE A 6 -2.94 21.41 1.18
CA ILE A 6 -2.24 20.24 0.67
C ILE A 6 -2.64 19.15 1.67
N SER A 7 -3.47 18.21 1.21
CA SER A 7 -3.53 16.90 1.84
C SER A 7 -2.10 16.50 2.11
N THR A 8 -1.70 16.40 3.38
CA THR A 8 -0.30 16.28 3.77
C THR A 8 0.35 14.98 3.26
N LEU A 9 -0.47 14.04 2.80
CA LEU A 9 -0.07 12.87 2.04
C LEU A 9 -0.52 13.01 0.58
N ASP A 10 0.39 12.66 -0.32
CA ASP A 10 0.08 12.37 -1.72
C ASP A 10 0.18 10.87 -1.96
N GLU A 11 -0.79 10.33 -2.69
CA GLU A 11 -0.92 8.91 -2.92
C GLU A 11 -1.14 8.63 -4.40
N THR A 12 -0.44 7.61 -4.91
CA THR A 12 -0.63 7.10 -6.26
C THR A 12 -0.65 5.58 -6.23
N VAL A 13 -1.60 4.97 -6.95
CA VAL A 13 -1.68 3.51 -7.11
C VAL A 13 -1.35 3.13 -8.56
N ARG A 14 -0.54 2.08 -8.73
CA ARG A 14 -0.21 1.44 -10.01
C ARG A 14 -0.53 -0.05 -9.90
N THR A 15 -1.08 -0.64 -10.95
CA THR A 15 -1.34 -2.08 -11.00
C THR A 15 -0.56 -2.72 -12.14
N ASP A 16 0.01 -3.90 -11.93
CA ASP A 16 0.64 -4.73 -12.98
C ASP A 16 -0.24 -5.92 -13.42
N GLY A 17 -1.47 -6.01 -12.88
CA GLY A 17 -2.43 -7.09 -13.14
C GLY A 17 -2.35 -8.24 -12.12
N VAL A 18 -1.28 -8.32 -11.33
CA VAL A 18 -1.10 -9.29 -10.24
C VAL A 18 -0.97 -8.59 -8.89
N HIS A 19 -0.39 -7.39 -8.89
CA HIS A 19 -0.12 -6.57 -7.72
C HIS A 19 -0.61 -5.15 -7.91
N ASP A 20 -1.09 -4.58 -6.82
CA ASP A 20 -1.32 -3.15 -6.64
C ASP A 20 -0.17 -2.55 -5.82
N TYR A 21 0.50 -1.57 -6.41
CA TYR A 21 1.56 -0.78 -5.82
C TYR A 21 1.01 0.57 -5.40
N ARG A 22 0.94 0.83 -4.09
CA ARG A 22 0.55 2.13 -3.54
C ARG A 22 1.80 2.90 -3.07
N PHE A 23 2.05 4.03 -3.70
CA PHE A 23 3.12 4.97 -3.37
C PHE A 23 2.55 6.06 -2.48
N VAL A 24 3.16 6.30 -1.32
CA VAL A 24 2.73 7.34 -0.38
C VAL A 24 3.91 8.25 -0.07
N LEU A 25 3.73 9.56 -0.28
CA LEU A 25 4.72 10.59 0.02
C LEU A 25 4.22 11.47 1.16
N ASN A 26 5.06 11.70 2.17
CA ASN A 26 4.74 12.61 3.25
C ASN A 26 5.26 14.03 2.95
N PHE A 27 4.36 14.92 2.55
CA PHE A 27 4.65 16.34 2.38
C PHE A 27 4.37 17.19 3.63
N ALA A 28 3.98 16.55 4.75
CA ALA A 28 3.89 17.23 6.04
C ALA A 28 5.27 17.65 6.54
N ASP A 29 5.27 18.63 7.43
CA ASP A 29 6.43 19.03 8.25
C ASP A 29 6.58 18.16 9.52
N GLN A 30 5.68 17.21 9.74
CA GLN A 30 5.68 16.27 10.87
C GLN A 30 5.60 14.82 10.39
N PRO A 31 6.05 13.84 11.20
CA PRO A 31 5.80 12.43 10.91
C PRO A 31 4.31 12.15 10.78
N THR A 32 3.93 11.38 9.76
CA THR A 32 2.54 11.01 9.49
C THR A 32 2.34 9.52 9.71
N LYS A 33 1.32 9.17 10.51
CA LYS A 33 0.95 7.78 10.80
C LYS A 33 0.11 7.22 9.66
N ILE A 34 0.52 6.08 9.10
CA ILE A 34 -0.16 5.39 7.99
C ILE A 34 -0.58 4.01 8.46
N THR A 35 -1.87 3.72 8.40
CA THR A 35 -2.44 2.40 8.69
C THR A 35 -2.67 1.63 7.39
N VAL A 36 -2.30 0.34 7.39
CA VAL A 36 -2.51 -0.58 6.28
C VAL A 36 -3.11 -1.88 6.78
N ASP A 37 -3.79 -2.60 5.90
CA ASP A 37 -4.22 -3.97 6.20
C ASP A 37 -3.04 -4.94 6.02
N PRO A 38 -2.46 -5.51 7.10
CA PRO A 38 -1.29 -6.39 7.01
C PRO A 38 -1.62 -7.75 6.39
N ALA A 39 -2.91 -8.15 6.34
CA ALA A 39 -3.32 -9.41 5.71
C ALA A 39 -3.33 -9.32 4.18
N ALA A 40 -3.38 -8.09 3.64
CA ALA A 40 -3.41 -7.82 2.21
C ALA A 40 -2.19 -7.03 1.71
N THR A 41 -1.36 -6.50 2.60
CA THR A 41 -0.35 -5.50 2.23
C THR A 41 1.03 -5.88 2.75
N ARG A 42 1.98 -6.04 1.83
CA ARG A 42 3.41 -6.14 2.13
C ARG A 42 4.05 -4.77 1.95
N LEU A 43 4.75 -4.29 2.97
CA LEU A 43 5.55 -3.07 2.85
C LEU A 43 6.88 -3.42 2.15
N LEU A 44 7.17 -2.73 1.04
CA LEU A 44 8.48 -2.76 0.40
C LEU A 44 9.33 -1.61 0.97
N ASP A 45 9.62 -1.65 2.27
CA ASP A 45 10.69 -0.84 2.85
C ASP A 45 11.90 -1.71 3.14
N ALA A 46 13.05 -1.08 3.36
CA ALA A 46 14.33 -1.74 3.59
C ALA A 46 14.39 -2.61 4.87
N ALA A 47 13.32 -2.68 5.66
CA ALA A 47 13.25 -3.39 6.93
C ALA A 47 12.21 -4.53 6.96
N GLY A 48 11.42 -4.75 5.90
CA GLY A 48 10.51 -5.90 5.81
C GLY A 48 9.45 -5.96 6.92
N SER A 49 8.99 -4.80 7.40
CA SER A 49 8.06 -4.70 8.52
C SER A 49 6.63 -5.09 8.12
N THR A 50 6.00 -5.98 8.89
CA THR A 50 4.60 -6.41 8.74
C THR A 50 3.65 -5.64 9.66
N ALA A 51 4.05 -4.47 10.17
CA ALA A 51 3.23 -3.73 11.11
C ALA A 51 1.94 -3.23 10.44
N GLU A 52 0.83 -3.21 11.18
CA GLU A 52 -0.45 -2.64 10.70
C GLU A 52 -0.38 -1.12 10.57
N THR A 53 0.60 -0.49 11.22
CA THR A 53 0.77 0.96 11.21
C THR A 53 2.23 1.36 11.26
N PHE A 54 2.57 2.39 10.49
CA PHE A 54 3.92 2.92 10.38
C PHE A 54 3.92 4.44 10.47
N GLU A 55 5.02 5.03 10.94
CA GLU A 55 5.23 6.47 10.89
C GLU A 55 6.14 6.81 9.71
N LEU A 56 5.64 7.62 8.78
CA LEU A 56 6.41 8.13 7.66
C LEU A 56 6.94 9.52 8.01
N SER A 57 8.26 9.67 8.10
CA SER A 57 8.90 10.95 8.42
C SER A 57 8.59 12.04 7.37
N PRO A 58 8.73 13.33 7.70
CA PRO A 58 8.64 14.42 6.72
C PRO A 58 9.53 14.18 5.50
N GLY A 59 8.99 14.30 4.30
CA GLY A 59 9.69 14.02 3.04
C GLY A 59 9.93 12.53 2.76
N GLY A 60 9.46 11.64 3.63
CA GLY A 60 9.58 10.19 3.48
C GLY A 60 8.70 9.65 2.35
N VAL A 61 9.12 8.51 1.80
CA VAL A 61 8.37 7.76 0.79
C VAL A 61 8.18 6.33 1.28
N ALA A 62 6.97 5.82 1.15
CA ALA A 62 6.63 4.42 1.41
C ALA A 62 6.00 3.79 0.16
N VAL A 63 6.32 2.52 -0.09
CA VAL A 63 5.71 1.73 -1.17
C VAL A 63 5.08 0.48 -0.57
N PHE A 64 3.78 0.35 -0.76
CA PHE A 64 2.99 -0.78 -0.32
C PHE A 64 2.63 -1.64 -1.52
N VAL A 65 2.66 -2.96 -1.34
CA VAL A 65 2.30 -3.92 -2.38
C VAL A 65 1.22 -4.85 -1.86
N THR A 66 0.13 -4.92 -2.61
CA THR A 66 -0.98 -5.81 -2.35
C THR A 66 -1.11 -6.76 -3.52
N GLU A 67 -1.24 -8.07 -3.27
CA GLU A 67 -1.55 -9.03 -4.33
C GLU A 67 -3.05 -8.88 -4.69
N THR A 68 -3.31 -8.44 -5.93
CA THR A 68 -4.66 -8.19 -6.47
C THR A 68 -5.40 -9.51 -6.73
N THR A 69 -4.66 -10.56 -7.08
CA THR A 69 -5.20 -11.90 -7.31
C THR A 69 -4.85 -12.82 -6.16
N LYS A 70 -5.74 -12.94 -5.17
CA LYS A 70 -5.94 -14.25 -4.56
C LYS A 70 -6.42 -15.16 -5.68
N PHE A 71 -5.58 -16.10 -6.10
CA PHE A 71 -6.04 -17.19 -6.96
C PHE A 71 -7.07 -17.97 -6.13
N ASP A 72 -8.34 -17.63 -6.30
CA ASP A 72 -9.42 -18.18 -5.50
C ASP A 72 -9.81 -19.56 -6.03
N LEU A 73 -9.07 -20.57 -5.56
CA LEU A 73 -9.36 -21.97 -5.81
C LEU A 73 -10.71 -22.41 -5.22
N SER A 74 -11.38 -21.60 -4.40
CA SER A 74 -12.73 -21.94 -3.91
C SER A 74 -13.80 -21.85 -5.00
N SER A 75 -13.50 -21.17 -6.11
CA SER A 75 -14.34 -21.16 -7.32
C SER A 75 -14.07 -22.32 -8.27
N LEU A 76 -12.96 -23.05 -8.12
CA LEU A 76 -12.70 -24.26 -8.90
C LEU A 76 -13.52 -25.39 -8.32
N SER A 77 -14.57 -25.77 -9.03
CA SER A 77 -15.28 -27.01 -8.71
C SER A 77 -14.33 -28.20 -8.93
N PRO A 78 -14.39 -29.28 -8.11
CA PRO A 78 -13.43 -30.39 -8.18
C PRO A 78 -13.31 -31.09 -9.56
N SER A 79 -14.22 -30.80 -10.48
CA SER A 79 -14.25 -31.32 -11.85
C SER A 79 -13.33 -30.59 -12.83
N GLU A 80 -12.72 -29.47 -12.43
CA GLU A 80 -11.89 -28.62 -13.32
C GLU A 80 -10.39 -28.70 -13.03
N VAL A 81 -9.96 -29.52 -12.06
CA VAL A 81 -8.54 -29.81 -11.83
C VAL A 81 -8.17 -31.06 -12.65
N ILE A 82 -7.58 -30.85 -13.83
CA ILE A 82 -6.97 -31.90 -14.68
C ILE A 82 -5.47 -31.91 -14.46
#